data_AF-A0AAD4N1F0-F1
#
_entry.id   AF-A0AAD4N1F0-F1
#
_cell.length_a   1.000
_cell.length_b   1.000
_cell.length_c   1.000
_cell.angle_alpha   90.00
_cell.angle_beta   90.00
_cell.angle_gamma   90.00
#
_symmetry.space_group_name_H-M   'P 1'
#
loop_
_entity.id
_entity.type
_entity.pdbx_description
1 polymer ?
#
loop_
_entity_poly.entity_id
_entity_poly.type
_entity_poly.pdbx_seq_one_letter_code
_entity_poly.pdbx_strand_id
1 'polypeptide(L)'
;MENHTLSDIVETQFGKVQGFTVTNDNGFQTNVFLGIPFAQPPVGELRFEKPKPPLPWKEVLNTNEFADMCTSPEFAITNFGGNFSEDCLYLNIYAPHEKTNKRHPVMVIIHGGGYMAGGARMYRDYGDITNHFVSKGIVTVIIQYRLSVYGFASLGKESSLKAIWDCGIRRLLCNLYMKMSTILVVIPIALPYMVAALDLEAFPL
;
A
#
# COMPACT_ATOMS: atom_id res chain seq x y z
N MET A 1 19.11 -9.17 16.25
CA MET A 1 18.72 -9.75 14.95
C MET A 1 17.36 -10.35 15.17
N GLU A 2 16.31 -9.72 14.65
CA GLU A 2 14.97 -10.30 14.74
C GLU A 2 14.95 -11.58 13.89
N ASN A 3 14.59 -12.71 14.50
CA ASN A 3 14.43 -13.96 13.77
C ASN A 3 13.17 -13.87 12.91
N HIS A 4 13.36 -13.65 11.62
CA HIS A 4 12.27 -13.67 10.64
C HIS A 4 12.13 -15.08 10.08
N THR A 5 10.92 -15.62 10.09
CA THR A 5 10.60 -16.91 9.46
C THR A 5 9.69 -16.67 8.27
N LEU A 6 9.74 -17.51 7.23
CA LEU A 6 8.84 -17.34 6.10
C LEU A 6 7.38 -17.53 6.55
N SER A 7 6.51 -16.66 6.06
CA SER A 7 5.06 -16.79 6.27
C SER A 7 4.45 -17.78 5.28
N ASP A 8 3.18 -18.11 5.51
CA ASP A 8 2.38 -18.86 4.54
C ASP A 8 2.19 -18.08 3.24
N ILE A 9 2.04 -18.82 2.14
CA ILE A 9 1.70 -18.22 0.84
C ILE A 9 0.25 -17.77 0.87
N VAL A 10 0.03 -16.51 0.48
CA VAL A 10 -1.28 -15.87 0.40
C VAL A 10 -1.65 -15.66 -1.07
N GLU A 11 -2.88 -16.01 -1.43
CA GLU A 11 -3.42 -15.78 -2.77
C GLU A 11 -4.07 -14.39 -2.85
N THR A 12 -3.79 -13.69 -3.95
CA THR A 12 -4.34 -12.36 -4.26
C THR A 12 -4.98 -12.39 -5.65
N GLN A 13 -5.76 -11.36 -6.00
CA GLN A 13 -6.37 -11.27 -7.34
C GLN A 13 -5.35 -11.21 -8.49
N PHE A 14 -4.11 -10.81 -8.21
CA PHE A 14 -3.07 -10.63 -9.23
C PHE A 14 -2.02 -11.74 -9.21
N GLY A 15 -1.99 -12.57 -8.18
CA GLY A 15 -1.02 -13.66 -8.04
C GLY A 15 -0.73 -13.98 -6.58
N LYS A 16 0.16 -14.95 -6.34
CA LYS A 16 0.51 -15.41 -5.00
C LYS A 16 1.63 -14.54 -4.41
N VAL A 17 1.58 -14.29 -3.10
CA VAL A 17 2.60 -13.55 -2.36
C VAL A 17 3.07 -14.36 -1.16
N GLN A 18 4.33 -14.18 -0.77
CA GLN A 18 4.90 -14.76 0.44
C GLN A 18 5.69 -13.68 1.18
N GLY A 19 5.31 -13.43 2.42
CA GLY A 19 6.02 -12.53 3.33
C GLY A 19 6.80 -13.30 4.39
N PHE A 20 6.99 -12.67 5.55
CA PHE A 20 7.68 -13.24 6.69
C PHE A 20 6.94 -12.94 8.00
N THR A 21 7.21 -13.74 9.03
CA THR A 21 6.65 -13.58 10.37
C THR A 21 7.71 -12.97 11.28
N VAL A 22 7.34 -11.91 12.00
CA VAL A 22 8.14 -11.30 13.06
C VAL A 22 7.54 -11.63 14.41
N THR A 23 8.38 -11.91 15.41
CA THR A 23 7.97 -12.15 16.78
C THR A 23 8.47 -11.00 17.64
N ASN A 24 7.58 -10.32 18.37
CA ASN A 24 7.98 -9.28 19.33
C ASN A 24 8.48 -9.88 20.66
N ASP A 25 9.01 -9.03 21.55
CA ASP A 25 9.56 -9.47 22.85
C ASP A 25 8.53 -10.19 23.74
N ASN A 26 7.23 -9.96 23.52
CA ASN A 26 6.15 -10.59 24.26
C ASN A 26 5.70 -11.93 23.64
N GLY A 27 6.38 -12.40 22.59
CA GLY A 27 6.06 -13.64 21.87
C GLY A 27 4.89 -13.52 20.88
N PHE A 28 4.34 -12.32 20.69
CA PHE A 28 3.29 -12.09 19.70
C PHE A 28 3.87 -12.09 18.29
N GLN A 29 3.20 -12.81 17.39
CA GLN A 29 3.64 -13.00 16.02
C GLN A 29 2.80 -12.18 15.04
N THR A 30 3.49 -11.48 14.14
CA THR A 30 2.90 -10.66 13.07
C THR A 30 3.39 -11.17 11.72
N ASN A 31 2.46 -11.46 10.81
CA ASN A 31 2.79 -11.68 9.40
C ASN A 31 3.00 -10.32 8.73
N VAL A 32 4.11 -10.17 8.01
CA VAL A 32 4.54 -8.96 7.33
C VAL A 32 4.73 -9.26 5.86
N PHE A 33 4.10 -8.47 5.01
CA PHE A 33 4.25 -8.51 3.55
C PHE A 33 4.66 -7.12 3.07
N LEU A 34 5.82 -7.01 2.44
CA LEU A 34 6.41 -5.75 2.01
C LEU A 34 6.49 -5.68 0.48
N GLY A 35 6.31 -4.47 -0.06
CA GLY A 35 6.56 -4.23 -1.48
C GLY A 35 5.57 -4.94 -2.41
N ILE A 36 4.30 -5.06 -2.03
CA ILE A 36 3.28 -5.64 -2.92
C ILE A 36 2.85 -4.59 -3.95
N PRO A 37 2.98 -4.85 -5.27
CA PRO A 37 2.55 -3.90 -6.29
C PRO A 37 1.02 -3.82 -6.33
N PHE A 38 0.49 -2.60 -6.25
CA PHE A 38 -0.95 -2.35 -6.39
C PHE A 38 -1.31 -1.62 -7.69
N ALA A 39 -0.31 -1.22 -8.48
CA ALA A 39 -0.47 -0.59 -9.78
C ALA A 39 0.73 -0.90 -10.68
N GLN A 40 0.58 -0.66 -11.98
CA GLN A 40 1.71 -0.65 -12.91
C GLN A 40 2.68 0.50 -12.59
N PRO A 41 4.00 0.29 -12.82
CA PRO A 41 4.99 1.35 -12.66
C PRO A 41 4.63 2.60 -13.45
N PRO A 42 4.50 3.78 -12.81
CA PRO A 42 4.13 5.02 -13.50
C PRO A 42 5.35 5.65 -14.17
N VAL A 43 5.97 4.93 -15.11
CA VAL A 43 7.15 5.36 -15.86
C VAL A 43 6.82 5.56 -17.34
N GLY A 44 7.65 6.36 -18.03
CA GLY A 44 7.46 6.65 -19.46
C GLY A 44 6.10 7.30 -19.73
N GLU A 45 5.32 6.71 -20.64
CA GLU A 45 3.98 7.18 -21.00
C GLU A 45 2.96 7.15 -19.84
N LEU A 46 3.24 6.41 -18.76
CA LEU A 46 2.36 6.34 -17.58
C LEU A 46 2.67 7.40 -16.51
N ARG A 47 3.76 8.17 -16.67
CA ARG A 47 4.29 9.09 -15.66
C ARG A 47 3.25 10.03 -15.06
N PHE A 48 2.45 10.67 -15.91
CA PHE A 48 1.42 11.62 -15.50
C PHE A 48 -0.01 11.12 -15.76
N GLU A 49 -0.15 9.83 -16.06
CA GLU A 49 -1.45 9.18 -16.26
C GLU A 49 -2.02 8.69 -14.93
N LYS A 50 -3.31 8.32 -14.93
CA LYS A 50 -3.91 7.62 -13.79
C LYS A 50 -3.25 6.24 -13.61
N PRO A 51 -3.05 5.78 -12.36
CA PRO A 51 -2.50 4.46 -12.11
C PRO A 51 -3.34 3.39 -12.79
N LYS A 52 -2.68 2.44 -13.47
CA LYS A 52 -3.32 1.27 -14.06
C LYS A 52 -3.17 0.07 -13.11
N PRO A 53 -4.12 -0.89 -13.10
CA PRO A 53 -3.97 -2.12 -12.33
C PRO A 53 -2.65 -2.83 -12.64
N PRO A 54 -2.02 -3.49 -11.65
CA PRO A 54 -0.77 -4.21 -11.86
C PRO A 54 -1.01 -5.37 -12.83
N LEU A 55 0.04 -5.78 -13.53
CA LEU A 55 -0.03 -6.99 -14.35
C LEU A 55 -0.03 -8.22 -13.41
N PRO A 56 -0.90 -9.21 -13.66
CA PRO A 56 -0.85 -10.45 -12.90
C PRO A 56 0.49 -11.16 -13.03
N TRP A 57 0.93 -11.82 -11.97
CA TRP A 57 2.16 -12.61 -11.92
C TRP A 57 1.85 -14.08 -11.64
N LYS A 58 2.62 -14.98 -12.27
CA LYS A 58 2.41 -16.44 -12.19
C LYS A 58 3.12 -17.06 -10.98
N GLU A 59 4.37 -16.65 -10.75
CA GLU A 59 5.21 -17.17 -9.69
C GLU A 59 4.89 -16.54 -8.34
N VAL A 60 5.26 -17.18 -7.24
CA VAL A 60 5.06 -16.58 -5.91
C VAL A 60 5.96 -15.35 -5.77
N LEU A 61 5.36 -14.18 -5.53
CA LEU A 61 6.09 -12.95 -5.30
C LEU A 61 6.66 -12.94 -3.88
N ASN A 62 7.97 -12.79 -3.77
CA ASN A 62 8.67 -12.61 -2.50
C ASN A 62 8.46 -11.18 -2.00
N THR A 63 7.88 -11.02 -0.81
CA THR A 63 7.48 -9.75 -0.19
C THR A 63 8.22 -9.50 1.11
N ASN A 64 9.53 -9.78 1.11
CA ASN A 64 10.38 -9.67 2.31
C ASN A 64 11.17 -8.36 2.38
N GLU A 65 11.09 -7.52 1.35
CA GLU A 65 11.84 -6.27 1.25
C GLU A 65 10.91 -5.10 0.94
N PHE A 66 11.22 -3.94 1.52
CA PHE A 66 10.53 -2.71 1.15
C PHE A 66 10.89 -2.32 -0.27
N ALA A 67 9.87 -2.02 -1.08
CA ALA A 67 10.05 -1.36 -2.36
C ALA A 67 10.61 0.06 -2.21
N ASP A 68 11.08 0.61 -3.33
CA ASP A 68 11.61 1.97 -3.41
C ASP A 68 10.57 3.03 -3.03
N MET A 69 11.05 4.14 -2.48
CA MET A 69 10.21 5.27 -2.14
C MET A 69 9.91 6.12 -3.37
N CYS A 70 8.75 6.79 -3.38
CA CYS A 70 8.41 7.67 -4.49
C CYS A 70 9.38 8.84 -4.56
N THR A 71 9.96 9.05 -5.74
CA THR A 71 10.85 10.18 -5.99
C THR A 71 10.10 11.51 -5.90
N SER A 72 10.80 12.53 -5.41
CA SER A 72 10.33 13.90 -5.30
C SER A 72 11.49 14.85 -5.65
N PRO A 73 11.39 15.68 -6.70
CA PRO A 73 12.46 16.58 -7.11
C PRO A 73 12.95 17.49 -5.97
N GLU A 74 12.05 17.91 -5.08
CA GLU A 74 12.31 18.84 -3.99
C GLU A 74 12.94 18.15 -2.77
N PHE A 75 12.72 16.84 -2.60
CA PHE A 75 13.13 16.08 -1.41
C PHE A 75 14.00 14.86 -1.72
N ALA A 76 14.55 14.75 -2.94
CA ALA A 76 15.45 13.68 -3.35
C ALA A 76 16.74 13.59 -2.50
N ILE A 77 17.06 14.65 -1.74
CA ILE A 77 18.26 14.75 -0.90
C ILE A 77 18.01 14.29 0.56
N THR A 78 16.74 14.21 0.99
CA THR A 78 16.42 13.72 2.34
C THR A 78 16.50 12.20 2.40
N ASN A 79 17.48 11.69 3.15
CA ASN A 79 17.68 10.25 3.31
C ASN A 79 16.65 9.66 4.30
N PHE A 80 15.52 9.18 3.78
CA PHE A 80 14.56 8.38 4.55
C PHE A 80 14.97 6.90 4.65
N GLY A 81 16.23 6.57 4.41
CA GLY A 81 16.83 5.25 4.64
C GLY A 81 16.45 4.20 3.60
N GLY A 82 16.28 4.58 2.33
CA GLY A 82 16.01 3.72 1.19
C GLY A 82 16.24 4.46 -0.14
N ASN A 83 16.10 3.75 -1.26
CA ASN A 83 16.23 4.33 -2.59
C ASN A 83 14.95 5.04 -3.02
N PHE A 84 15.06 5.91 -4.01
CA PHE A 84 13.96 6.62 -4.63
C PHE A 84 13.79 6.20 -6.09
N SER A 85 12.55 5.95 -6.49
CA SER A 85 12.19 5.56 -7.86
C SER A 85 10.84 6.16 -8.25
N GLU A 86 10.60 6.29 -9.56
CA GLU A 86 9.24 6.53 -10.08
C GLU A 86 8.39 5.25 -9.98
N ASP A 87 9.02 4.08 -10.08
CA ASP A 87 8.38 2.80 -9.79
C ASP A 87 8.27 2.62 -8.27
N CYS A 88 7.21 3.18 -7.69
CA CYS A 88 7.03 3.27 -6.25
C CYS A 88 5.61 2.91 -5.77
N LEU A 89 4.73 2.43 -6.65
CA LEU A 89 3.33 2.13 -6.33
C LEU A 89 3.14 0.76 -5.66
N TYR A 90 3.66 0.68 -4.44
CA TYR A 90 3.65 -0.53 -3.62
C TYR A 90 2.96 -0.29 -2.27
N LEU A 91 2.51 -1.37 -1.65
CA LEU A 91 1.95 -1.36 -0.29
C LEU A 91 2.61 -2.41 0.60
N ASN A 92 2.53 -2.18 1.91
CA ASN A 92 2.99 -3.08 2.94
C ASN A 92 1.80 -3.48 3.82
N ILE A 93 1.75 -4.73 4.26
CA ILE A 93 0.67 -5.28 5.09
C ILE A 93 1.26 -5.91 6.34
N TYR A 94 0.62 -5.64 7.47
CA TYR A 94 0.91 -6.21 8.77
C TYR A 94 -0.37 -6.84 9.30
N ALA A 95 -0.34 -8.15 9.54
CA ALA A 95 -1.50 -8.92 9.95
C ALA A 95 -1.17 -9.83 11.14
N PRO A 96 -2.14 -10.12 12.04
CA PRO A 96 -1.94 -11.10 13.09
C PRO A 96 -1.54 -12.46 12.50
N HIS A 97 -0.58 -13.14 13.13
CA HIS A 97 -0.18 -14.48 12.67
C HIS A 97 -1.30 -15.52 12.87
N GLU A 98 -2.04 -15.40 13.97
CA GLU A 98 -3.13 -16.32 14.30
C GLU A 98 -4.21 -16.30 13.22
N LYS A 99 -4.37 -17.45 12.55
CA LYS A 99 -5.50 -17.69 11.65
C LYS A 99 -6.77 -17.85 12.49
N THR A 100 -7.54 -16.78 12.59
CA THR A 100 -8.87 -16.85 13.21
C THR A 100 -9.95 -16.88 12.14
N ASN A 101 -11.07 -17.55 12.43
CA ASN A 101 -12.27 -17.47 11.58
C ASN A 101 -13.01 -16.12 11.73
N LYS A 102 -12.45 -15.18 12.51
CA LYS A 102 -13.05 -13.87 12.76
C LYS A 102 -12.50 -12.87 11.76
N ARG A 103 -13.35 -11.94 11.33
CA ARG A 103 -12.92 -10.83 10.49
C ARG A 103 -12.11 -9.85 11.30
N HIS A 104 -10.97 -9.44 10.76
CA HIS A 104 -10.17 -8.37 11.34
C HIS A 104 -10.52 -7.02 10.68
N PRO A 105 -10.71 -5.94 11.45
CA PRO A 105 -10.80 -4.60 10.87
C PRO A 105 -9.49 -4.24 10.15
N VAL A 106 -9.61 -3.53 9.02
CA VAL A 106 -8.46 -3.08 8.23
C VAL A 106 -8.27 -1.58 8.39
N MET A 107 -7.07 -1.18 8.78
CA MET A 107 -6.63 0.20 8.85
C MET A 107 -5.65 0.49 7.72
N VAL A 108 -5.93 1.53 6.93
CA VAL A 108 -5.04 1.98 5.87
C VAL A 108 -4.36 3.28 6.31
N ILE A 109 -3.03 3.26 6.38
CA ILE A 109 -2.19 4.40 6.72
C ILE A 109 -1.69 5.03 5.42
N ILE A 110 -2.04 6.30 5.25
CA ILE A 110 -1.52 7.17 4.21
C ILE A 110 -0.49 8.07 4.88
N HIS A 111 0.78 7.94 4.48
CA HIS A 111 1.83 8.73 5.10
C HIS A 111 1.65 10.23 4.84
N GLY A 112 2.04 11.05 5.81
CA GLY A 112 2.07 12.50 5.68
C GLY A 112 3.22 12.99 4.79
N GLY A 113 3.60 14.25 4.95
CA GLY A 113 4.70 14.89 4.19
C GLY A 113 4.23 15.88 3.12
N GLY A 114 3.01 16.41 3.27
CA GLY A 114 2.51 17.53 2.47
C GLY A 114 2.45 17.24 0.97
N TYR A 115 2.30 15.98 0.58
CA TYR A 115 2.34 15.49 -0.81
C TYR A 115 3.70 15.61 -1.50
N MET A 116 4.74 16.07 -0.80
CA MET A 116 6.06 16.34 -1.38
C MET A 116 7.13 15.38 -0.85
N ALA A 117 6.92 14.76 0.31
CA ALA A 117 7.88 13.88 0.97
C ALA A 117 7.19 12.74 1.71
N GLY A 118 7.97 11.77 2.16
CA GLY A 118 7.53 10.65 2.98
C GLY A 118 7.54 9.31 2.24
N GLY A 119 7.24 8.24 2.98
CA GLY A 119 7.09 6.93 2.39
C GLY A 119 6.76 5.84 3.41
N ALA A 120 6.22 4.72 2.94
CA ALA A 120 5.83 3.55 3.71
C ALA A 120 7.01 2.92 4.47
N ARG A 121 8.24 3.09 3.97
CA ARG A 121 9.48 2.67 4.63
C ARG A 121 9.81 3.48 5.90
N MET A 122 9.15 4.60 6.13
CA MET A 122 9.24 5.32 7.42
C MET A 122 8.62 4.50 8.56
N TYR A 123 7.75 3.53 8.23
CA TYR A 123 7.13 2.60 9.17
C TYR A 123 7.85 1.24 9.21
N ARG A 124 9.19 1.25 9.10
CA ARG A 124 10.01 0.04 9.13
C ARG A 124 10.15 -0.60 10.50
N ASP A 125 9.80 0.14 11.55
CA ASP A 125 9.74 -0.41 12.90
C ASP A 125 8.49 -1.27 13.02
N TYR A 126 8.68 -2.58 12.85
CA TYR A 126 7.59 -3.55 12.94
C TYR A 126 7.01 -3.63 14.35
N GLY A 127 7.81 -3.33 15.38
CA GLY A 127 7.40 -3.35 16.78
C GLY A 127 6.33 -2.29 17.04
N ASP A 128 6.50 -1.07 16.52
CA ASP A 128 5.53 0.01 16.70
C ASP A 128 4.16 -0.34 16.10
N ILE A 129 4.14 -0.79 14.84
CA ILE A 129 2.90 -1.21 14.16
C ILE A 129 2.27 -2.42 14.85
N THR A 130 3.09 -3.41 15.22
CA THR A 130 2.61 -4.63 15.88
C THR A 130 1.98 -4.31 17.24
N ASN A 131 2.66 -3.53 18.06
CA ASN A 131 2.24 -3.27 19.43
C ASN A 131 1.00 -2.37 19.51
N HIS A 132 0.85 -1.41 18.59
CA HIS A 132 -0.26 -0.47 18.63
C HIS A 132 -1.52 -0.95 17.91
N PHE A 133 -1.38 -1.72 16.83
CA PHE A 133 -2.48 -2.09 15.94
C PHE A 133 -2.66 -3.61 15.82
N VAL A 134 -1.63 -4.34 15.39
CA VAL A 134 -1.77 -5.78 15.06
C VAL A 134 -2.09 -6.62 16.30
N SER A 135 -1.50 -6.31 17.44
CA SER A 135 -1.77 -6.94 18.75
C SER A 135 -3.24 -6.82 19.18
N LYS A 136 -3.95 -5.80 18.69
CA LYS A 136 -5.38 -5.58 18.93
C LYS A 136 -6.27 -6.24 17.87
N GLY A 137 -5.69 -7.06 17.00
CA GLY A 137 -6.37 -7.73 15.90
C GLY A 137 -6.70 -6.81 14.73
N ILE A 138 -5.98 -5.72 14.52
CA ILE A 138 -6.18 -4.80 13.39
C ILE A 138 -5.15 -5.12 12.30
N VAL A 139 -5.63 -5.43 11.09
CA VAL A 139 -4.75 -5.55 9.92
C VAL A 139 -4.38 -4.14 9.46
N THR A 140 -3.08 -3.85 9.41
CA THR A 140 -2.57 -2.53 9.04
C THR A 140 -1.95 -2.58 7.65
N VAL A 141 -2.39 -1.67 6.78
CA VAL A 141 -1.88 -1.52 5.42
C VAL A 141 -1.27 -0.14 5.28
N ILE A 142 -0.04 -0.06 4.77
CA ILE A 142 0.67 1.20 4.55
C ILE A 142 0.94 1.32 3.07
N ILE A 143 0.47 2.42 2.47
CA ILE A 143 0.54 2.61 1.01
C ILE A 143 1.55 3.68 0.63
N GLN A 144 2.14 3.50 -0.55
CA GLN A 144 2.87 4.54 -1.26
C GLN A 144 1.97 5.25 -2.27
N TYR A 145 2.24 6.54 -2.49
CA TYR A 145 1.60 7.32 -3.55
C TYR A 145 2.61 8.28 -4.17
N ARG A 146 2.44 8.58 -5.47
CA ARG A 146 3.31 9.53 -6.20
C ARG A 146 3.33 10.88 -5.50
N LEU A 147 4.50 11.51 -5.45
CA LEU A 147 4.73 12.77 -4.76
C LEU A 147 4.99 13.91 -5.73
N SER A 148 4.85 15.13 -5.24
CA SER A 148 5.19 16.37 -5.95
C SER A 148 4.56 16.43 -7.35
N VAL A 149 5.28 16.95 -8.34
CA VAL A 149 4.90 17.05 -9.74
C VAL A 149 4.49 15.70 -10.34
N TYR A 150 5.04 14.58 -9.87
CA TYR A 150 4.69 13.25 -10.41
C TYR A 150 3.29 12.80 -9.98
N GLY A 151 2.82 13.22 -8.81
CA GLY A 151 1.48 12.90 -8.31
C GLY A 151 0.44 14.01 -8.54
N PHE A 152 0.88 15.26 -8.56
CA PHE A 152 0.01 16.43 -8.38
C PHE A 152 0.24 17.54 -9.42
N ALA A 153 1.00 17.28 -10.49
CA ALA A 153 1.05 18.21 -11.61
C ALA A 153 -0.32 18.38 -12.25
N SER A 154 -0.66 19.62 -12.59
CA SER A 154 -1.75 19.91 -13.51
C SER A 154 -1.36 21.02 -14.45
N LEU A 155 -1.54 20.74 -15.72
CA LEU A 155 -1.39 21.69 -16.81
C LEU A 155 -2.82 22.03 -17.24
N GLY A 156 -3.31 23.20 -16.82
CA GLY A 156 -4.72 23.62 -16.89
C GLY A 156 -5.30 23.83 -18.29
N LYS A 157 -5.07 22.90 -19.23
CA LYS A 157 -5.77 22.84 -20.52
C LYS A 157 -6.70 21.65 -20.53
N GLU A 158 -8.00 21.96 -20.62
CA GLU A 158 -9.01 21.04 -21.13
C GLU A 158 -8.54 20.51 -22.49
N SER A 159 -8.62 19.20 -22.68
CA SER A 159 -8.18 18.43 -23.84
C SER A 159 -6.67 18.09 -23.91
N SER A 160 -6.41 16.78 -23.80
CA SER A 160 -5.19 16.02 -24.10
C SER A 160 -4.05 15.83 -23.08
N LEU A 161 -4.23 16.14 -21.78
CA LEU A 161 -3.32 15.65 -20.73
C LEU A 161 -4.12 15.11 -19.54
N LYS A 162 -4.12 13.79 -19.33
CA LYS A 162 -4.88 13.09 -18.27
C LYS A 162 -4.19 13.11 -16.90
N ALA A 163 -3.32 14.10 -16.67
CA ALA A 163 -2.87 14.50 -15.35
C ALA A 163 -3.92 15.41 -14.71
N ILE A 164 -5.14 14.89 -14.55
CA ILE A 164 -6.23 15.64 -13.91
C ILE A 164 -6.01 15.47 -12.41
N TRP A 165 -5.78 16.60 -11.74
CA TRP A 165 -5.75 16.74 -10.28
C TRP A 165 -6.51 15.64 -9.54
N ASP A 166 -5.79 14.94 -8.69
CA ASP A 166 -6.33 14.63 -7.38
C ASP A 166 -6.35 15.95 -6.56
N CYS A 167 -7.52 16.36 -6.09
CA CYS A 167 -7.74 17.38 -5.05
C CYS A 167 -7.63 18.89 -5.42
N GLY A 168 -8.57 19.38 -6.25
CA GLY A 168 -8.99 20.78 -6.18
C GLY A 168 -10.10 20.98 -5.13
N ILE A 169 -9.74 21.39 -3.91
CA ILE A 169 -10.46 22.11 -2.80
C ILE A 169 -11.99 21.97 -2.57
N ARG A 170 -12.78 21.30 -3.39
CA ARG A 170 -14.24 21.28 -3.25
C ARG A 170 -14.88 19.99 -3.74
N ARG A 171 -14.70 18.91 -2.98
CA ARG A 171 -15.76 17.97 -2.55
C ARG A 171 -15.13 16.67 -2.04
N LEU A 172 -15.73 16.13 -0.98
CA LEU A 172 -15.44 14.89 -0.27
C LEU A 172 -15.28 13.60 -1.12
N LEU A 173 -15.28 13.68 -2.46
CA LEU A 173 -15.33 12.54 -3.38
C LEU A 173 -13.96 12.02 -3.84
N CYS A 174 -12.87 12.80 -3.76
CA CYS A 174 -11.51 12.26 -4.00
C CYS A 174 -11.11 11.21 -2.96
N ASN A 175 -11.63 11.34 -1.72
CA ASN A 175 -11.56 10.29 -0.71
C ASN A 175 -12.20 8.97 -1.19
N LEU A 176 -13.14 8.99 -2.13
CA LEU A 176 -13.86 7.82 -2.61
C LEU A 176 -13.10 7.05 -3.72
N TYR A 177 -12.30 7.74 -4.54
CA TYR A 177 -11.63 7.11 -5.70
C TYR A 177 -10.31 6.42 -5.32
N MET A 178 -9.51 7.06 -4.46
CA MET A 178 -8.39 6.39 -3.77
C MET A 178 -8.91 5.34 -2.79
N LYS A 179 -10.09 5.54 -2.16
CA LYS A 179 -10.80 4.46 -1.46
C LYS A 179 -11.06 3.30 -2.41
N MET A 180 -11.73 3.48 -3.55
CA MET A 180 -12.15 2.35 -4.39
C MET A 180 -10.96 1.56 -4.96
N SER A 181 -9.96 2.18 -5.57
CA SER A 181 -8.86 1.42 -6.19
C SER A 181 -7.95 0.75 -5.17
N THR A 182 -7.62 1.42 -4.05
CA THR A 182 -6.78 0.81 -3.01
C THR A 182 -7.55 -0.21 -2.18
N ILE A 183 -8.82 0.05 -1.85
CA ILE A 183 -9.68 -0.94 -1.16
C ILE A 183 -9.87 -2.17 -2.05
N LEU A 184 -10.10 -2.04 -3.36
CA LEU A 184 -10.18 -3.18 -4.28
C LEU A 184 -8.90 -4.04 -4.34
N VAL A 185 -7.72 -3.49 -4.02
CA VAL A 185 -6.47 -4.27 -3.96
C VAL A 185 -6.23 -4.84 -2.56
N VAL A 186 -6.69 -4.18 -1.51
CA VAL A 186 -6.55 -4.64 -0.13
C VAL A 186 -7.50 -5.80 0.20
N ILE A 187 -8.72 -5.81 -0.38
CA ILE A 187 -9.71 -6.88 -0.14
C ILE A 187 -9.19 -8.27 -0.49
N PRO A 188 -8.56 -8.50 -1.66
CA PRO A 188 -8.18 -9.85 -2.08
C PRO A 188 -6.90 -10.35 -1.40
N ILE A 189 -6.01 -9.44 -0.97
CA ILE A 189 -4.74 -9.82 -0.31
C ILE A 189 -4.96 -10.13 1.17
N ALA A 190 -5.84 -9.39 1.85
CA ALA A 190 -6.26 -9.70 3.21
C ALA A 190 -7.44 -10.72 3.24
N LEU A 191 -7.88 -11.23 2.10
CA LEU A 191 -9.01 -12.18 1.96
C LEU A 191 -8.88 -13.46 2.79
N PRO A 192 -7.68 -14.09 2.97
CA PRO A 192 -7.56 -15.24 3.86
C PRO A 192 -7.79 -14.87 5.34
N TYR A 193 -7.72 -13.58 5.69
CA TYR A 193 -7.95 -13.02 7.02
C TYR A 193 -9.29 -12.23 7.09
N MET A 194 -10.01 -12.14 5.97
CA MET A 194 -11.27 -11.41 5.79
C MET A 194 -12.30 -12.33 5.12
N VAL A 195 -12.90 -13.25 5.88
CA VAL A 195 -14.03 -14.05 5.41
C VAL A 195 -15.25 -13.14 5.27
N ALA A 196 -15.46 -12.59 4.06
CA ALA A 196 -16.45 -11.59 3.61
C ALA A 196 -16.31 -10.23 4.35
N ALA A 197 -16.69 -9.05 3.86
CA ALA A 197 -17.56 -8.64 2.78
C ALA A 197 -16.91 -7.42 2.12
N LEU A 198 -16.97 -7.36 0.80
CA LEU A 198 -17.38 -6.13 0.14
C LEU A 198 -18.40 -6.52 -0.92
N ASP A 199 -19.63 -6.78 -0.44
CA ASP A 199 -20.83 -6.42 -1.19
C ASP A 199 -20.77 -4.91 -1.39
N LEU A 200 -20.13 -4.46 -2.47
CA LEU A 200 -20.15 -3.07 -2.91
C LEU A 200 -21.32 -2.79 -3.87
N GLU A 201 -22.27 -3.72 -4.03
CA GLU A 201 -23.50 -3.50 -4.81
C GLU A 201 -24.64 -2.82 -4.04
N ALA A 202 -24.42 -2.32 -2.83
CA ALA A 202 -25.48 -1.71 -2.02
C ALA A 202 -25.17 -0.27 -1.60
N PHE A 203 -25.00 0.65 -2.54
CA PHE A 203 -25.38 2.06 -2.32
C PHE A 203 -25.93 2.68 -3.62
N PRO A 204 -27.26 2.63 -3.84
CA PRO A 204 -27.92 3.60 -4.68
C PRO A 204 -27.97 4.93 -3.91
N LEU A 205 -27.52 6.02 -4.54
CA LEU A 205 -28.03 7.40 -4.44
C LEU A 205 -27.31 8.27 -5.49
#